data_AF-A0A6L5WJB1-F1
#
_entry.id   AF-A0A6L5WJB1-F1
#
_cell.length_a   1.000
_cell.length_b   1.000
_cell.length_c   1.000
_cell.angle_alpha   90.00
_cell.angle_beta   90.00
_cell.angle_gamma   90.00
#
_symmetry.space_group_name_H-M   'P 1'
#
loop_
_entity.id
_entity.type
_entity.pdbx_description
1 polymer ?
#
loop_
_entity_poly.entity_id
_entity_poly.type
_entity_poly.pdbx_seq_one_letter_code
_entity_poly.pdbx_strand_id
1 'polypeptide(L)'
;MKNKINKKRIIKILLGLFFALAIIIAFNVATIIIQTNHSLQKDYTHEMTKNSQSTQEFIKAMKYKIYISKLHKYASYDNFLMKPLFAKMNYHFEKGKENLPKDSIDDIIWWRLLYDVIYGLVYNDDKSMQYTNLNSEKLQILIDEIYEMIGRLPYGNLENFQMQDSLLEIMLNLSDFYFNAMFEKYERSCIDKNDCSGKKLYYLDKNNSHKHEKIYIYLKDGYDRYIQNSAMQNIIKSKYNQKLLEIINFKFNETQNERNKNE
;
A
#
# COMPACT_ATOMS: atom_id res chain seq x y z
N MET A 1 17.46 24.32 55.37
CA MET A 1 16.05 24.59 54.99
C MET A 1 15.89 25.32 53.63
N LYS A 2 16.72 26.33 53.32
CA LYS A 2 16.69 27.11 52.05
C LYS A 2 16.72 26.27 50.75
N ASN A 3 17.51 25.19 50.72
CA ASN A 3 17.68 24.35 49.52
C ASN A 3 16.43 23.52 49.13
N LYS A 4 15.60 23.15 50.11
CA LYS A 4 14.38 22.34 49.90
C LYS A 4 13.23 23.17 49.31
N ILE A 5 13.21 24.47 49.62
CA ILE A 5 12.21 25.45 49.12
C ILE A 5 12.49 25.78 47.65
N ASN A 6 13.76 25.95 47.26
CA ASN A 6 14.13 26.17 45.86
C ASN A 6 13.82 24.95 44.97
N LYS A 7 14.07 23.73 45.45
CA LYS A 7 13.75 22.50 44.70
C LYS A 7 12.24 22.36 44.43
N LYS A 8 11.38 22.66 45.41
CA LYS A 8 9.91 22.67 45.22
C LYS A 8 9.45 23.71 44.21
N ARG A 9 10.08 24.89 44.18
CA ARG A 9 9.74 25.97 43.24
C ARG A 9 10.15 25.61 41.80
N ILE A 10 11.33 25.03 41.62
CA ILE A 10 11.82 24.52 40.32
C ILE A 10 10.92 23.39 39.79
N ILE A 11 10.52 22.44 40.64
CA ILE A 11 9.61 21.35 40.25
C ILE A 11 8.25 21.90 39.77
N LYS A 12 7.69 22.91 40.45
CA LYS A 12 6.44 23.56 40.01
C LYS A 12 6.58 24.26 38.66
N ILE A 13 7.71 24.91 38.41
CA ILE A 13 8.00 25.55 37.11
C ILE A 13 8.12 24.49 36.01
N LEU A 14 8.85 23.40 36.26
CA LEU A 14 9.00 22.29 35.30
C LEU A 14 7.66 21.61 35.00
N LEU A 15 6.82 21.39 36.01
CA LEU A 15 5.45 20.89 35.83
C LEU A 15 4.60 21.86 35.01
N GLY A 16 4.66 23.15 35.30
CA GLY A 16 3.95 24.18 34.53
C GLY A 16 4.38 24.21 33.06
N LEU A 17 5.68 24.10 32.79
CA LEU A 17 6.22 24.00 31.42
C LEU A 17 5.79 22.71 30.73
N PHE A 18 5.77 21.59 31.44
CA PHE A 18 5.28 20.31 30.90
C PHE A 18 3.80 20.38 30.52
N PHE A 19 2.94 20.95 31.38
CA PHE A 19 1.52 21.15 31.06
C PHE A 19 1.32 22.12 29.90
N ALA A 20 2.08 23.23 29.85
CA ALA A 20 2.00 24.17 28.74
C ALA A 20 2.40 23.49 27.42
N LEU A 21 3.46 22.69 27.42
CA LEU A 21 3.88 21.90 26.26
C LEU A 21 2.80 20.88 25.86
N ALA A 22 2.21 20.17 26.82
CA ALA A 22 1.13 19.22 26.57
C ALA A 22 -0.11 19.89 25.97
N ILE A 23 -0.48 21.09 26.42
CA ILE A 23 -1.60 21.87 25.87
C ILE A 23 -1.29 22.34 24.45
N ILE A 24 -0.08 22.82 24.18
CA ILE A 24 0.35 23.23 22.83
C ILE A 24 0.29 22.03 21.87
N ILE A 25 0.76 20.86 22.31
CA ILE A 25 0.67 19.62 21.52
C ILE A 25 -0.79 19.25 21.30
N ALA A 26 -1.63 19.24 22.35
CA ALA A 26 -3.05 18.90 22.25
C ALA A 26 -3.82 19.85 21.32
N PHE A 27 -3.53 21.15 21.37
CA PHE A 27 -4.14 22.15 20.50
C PHE A 27 -3.74 21.95 19.04
N ASN A 28 -2.46 21.73 18.76
CA ASN A 28 -1.98 21.41 17.41
C ASN A 28 -2.58 20.10 16.88
N VAL A 29 -2.72 19.08 17.74
CA VAL A 29 -3.40 17.83 17.39
C VAL A 29 -4.87 18.10 17.08
N ALA A 30 -5.59 18.90 17.89
CA ALA A 30 -6.99 19.22 17.67
C ALA A 30 -7.24 20.00 16.36
N THR A 31 -6.40 20.99 16.04
CA THR A 31 -6.51 21.73 14.77
C THR A 31 -6.19 20.84 13.57
N ILE A 32 -5.19 19.95 13.71
CA ILE A 32 -4.89 18.89 12.74
C ILE A 32 -6.12 18.00 12.51
N ILE A 33 -6.80 17.55 13.56
CA ILE A 33 -8.00 16.72 13.49
C ILE A 33 -9.13 17.44 12.74
N ILE A 34 -9.41 18.70 13.09
CA ILE A 34 -10.51 19.48 12.50
C ILE A 34 -10.27 19.73 11.00
N GLN A 35 -9.07 20.20 10.63
CA GLN A 35 -8.72 20.43 9.23
C GLN A 35 -8.78 19.16 8.40
N THR A 36 -8.27 18.06 8.96
CA THR A 36 -8.29 16.73 8.33
C THR A 36 -9.71 16.21 8.13
N ASN A 37 -10.61 16.38 9.10
CA ASN A 37 -12.00 15.97 8.95
C ASN A 37 -12.71 16.76 7.85
N HIS A 38 -12.45 18.07 7.75
CA HIS A 38 -13.05 18.93 6.75
C HIS A 38 -12.54 18.60 5.33
N SER A 39 -11.23 18.36 5.15
CA SER A 39 -10.68 17.98 3.85
C SER A 39 -11.14 16.59 3.42
N LEU A 40 -11.10 15.60 4.32
CA LEU A 40 -11.55 14.24 3.99
C LEU A 40 -13.02 14.17 3.60
N GLN A 41 -13.88 14.91 4.31
CA GLN A 41 -15.29 15.00 3.92
C GLN A 41 -15.44 15.69 2.56
N LYS A 42 -14.69 16.74 2.27
CA LYS A 42 -14.79 17.42 0.98
C LYS A 42 -14.29 16.56 -0.18
N ASP A 43 -13.11 15.97 -0.04
CA ASP A 43 -12.40 15.30 -1.13
C ASP A 43 -13.02 13.93 -1.43
N TYR A 44 -13.39 13.17 -0.39
CA TYR A 44 -13.89 11.81 -0.58
C TYR A 44 -15.41 11.70 -0.67
N THR A 45 -16.19 12.68 -0.19
CA THR A 45 -17.66 12.64 -0.40
C THR A 45 -18.02 12.84 -1.87
N HIS A 46 -17.19 13.54 -2.65
CA HIS A 46 -17.42 13.68 -4.09
C HIS A 46 -17.02 12.43 -4.87
N GLU A 47 -15.88 11.82 -4.52
CA GLU A 47 -15.45 10.55 -5.13
C GLU A 47 -16.34 9.37 -4.72
N MET A 48 -17.06 9.49 -3.60
CA MET A 48 -17.91 8.45 -3.05
C MET A 48 -19.38 8.54 -3.45
N THR A 49 -19.92 7.47 -4.02
CA THR A 49 -21.30 7.39 -4.51
C THR A 49 -22.31 7.02 -3.44
N LYS A 50 -21.90 6.38 -2.34
CA LYS A 50 -22.78 5.88 -1.27
C LYS A 50 -22.26 6.26 0.11
N ASN A 51 -23.13 6.85 0.94
CA ASN A 51 -22.86 7.10 2.36
C ASN A 51 -23.18 5.85 3.21
N SER A 52 -22.50 4.74 2.89
CA SER A 52 -22.67 3.43 3.54
C SER A 52 -21.84 3.33 4.84
N GLN A 53 -22.12 2.31 5.66
CA GLN A 53 -21.30 2.00 6.84
C GLN A 53 -19.83 1.75 6.47
N SER A 54 -19.59 1.11 5.31
CA SER A 54 -18.25 0.83 4.81
C SER A 54 -17.49 2.13 4.49
N THR A 55 -18.16 3.12 3.87
CA THR A 55 -17.64 4.48 3.65
C THR A 55 -17.26 5.18 4.95
N GLN A 56 -18.09 5.09 6.00
CA GLN A 56 -17.78 5.72 7.29
C GLN A 56 -16.53 5.13 7.95
N GLU A 57 -16.36 3.80 7.87
CA GLU A 57 -15.15 3.13 8.38
C GLU A 57 -13.92 3.50 7.55
N PHE A 58 -14.02 3.57 6.22
CA PHE A 58 -12.93 4.06 5.38
C PHE A 58 -12.52 5.50 5.72
N ILE A 59 -13.47 6.41 5.91
CA ILE A 59 -13.17 7.79 6.34
C ILE A 59 -12.42 7.80 7.67
N LYS A 60 -12.76 6.91 8.62
CA LYS A 60 -12.01 6.78 9.88
C LYS A 60 -10.59 6.27 9.63
N ALA A 61 -10.40 5.28 8.74
CA ALA A 61 -9.07 4.80 8.36
C ALA A 61 -8.21 5.95 7.76
N MET A 62 -8.79 6.75 6.86
CA MET A 62 -8.12 7.90 6.25
C MET A 62 -7.71 8.97 7.27
N LYS A 63 -8.50 9.19 8.33
CA LYS A 63 -8.10 10.08 9.44
C LYS A 63 -6.80 9.61 10.08
N TYR A 64 -6.69 8.31 10.35
CA TYR A 64 -5.46 7.73 10.89
C TYR A 64 -4.31 7.81 9.90
N LYS A 65 -4.53 7.58 8.60
CA LYS A 65 -3.50 7.82 7.57
C LYS A 65 -2.93 9.22 7.69
N ILE A 66 -3.77 10.24 7.83
CA ILE A 66 -3.31 11.62 7.90
C ILE A 66 -2.56 11.91 9.20
N TYR A 67 -2.97 11.35 10.34
CA TYR A 67 -2.19 11.45 11.57
C TYR A 67 -0.82 10.79 11.43
N ILE A 68 -0.76 9.61 10.84
CA ILE A 68 0.48 8.88 10.53
C ILE A 68 1.37 9.76 9.64
N SER A 69 0.86 10.30 8.53
CA SER A 69 1.64 11.17 7.63
C SER A 69 2.18 12.43 8.32
N LYS A 70 1.41 13.03 9.23
CA LYS A 70 1.86 14.22 9.98
C LYS A 70 2.95 13.88 10.99
N LEU A 71 2.80 12.77 11.70
CA LEU A 71 3.80 12.28 12.67
C LEU A 71 5.05 11.73 11.98
N HIS A 72 4.92 11.29 10.73
CA HIS A 72 6.00 10.67 9.99
C HIS A 72 7.20 11.61 9.77
N LYS A 73 6.94 12.93 9.79
CA LYS A 73 7.99 13.96 9.82
C LYS A 73 8.97 13.84 10.99
N TYR A 74 8.59 13.13 12.06
CA TYR A 74 9.35 13.03 13.30
C TYR A 74 9.75 11.60 13.66
N ALA A 75 9.12 10.59 13.05
CA ALA A 75 9.37 9.19 13.36
C ALA A 75 9.13 8.30 12.13
N SER A 76 9.90 7.22 12.02
CA SER A 76 9.68 6.18 11.02
C SER A 76 8.34 5.48 11.22
N TYR A 77 7.80 4.87 10.16
CA TYR A 77 6.60 4.05 10.20
C TYR A 77 6.76 2.85 11.14
N ASP A 78 7.90 2.16 11.13
CA ASP A 78 8.19 1.13 12.15
C ASP A 78 8.72 1.74 13.44
N ASN A 79 7.85 2.45 14.17
CA ASN A 79 8.14 3.03 15.48
C ASN A 79 7.01 2.73 16.48
N PHE A 80 7.35 2.65 17.77
CA PHE A 80 6.38 2.38 18.84
C PHE A 80 5.23 3.40 18.91
N LEU A 81 5.45 4.65 18.50
CA LEU A 81 4.42 5.69 18.42
C LEU A 81 3.46 5.47 17.25
N MET A 82 3.96 4.91 16.14
CA MET A 82 3.18 4.68 14.93
C MET A 82 2.34 3.41 15.01
N LYS A 83 2.86 2.34 15.66
CA LYS A 83 2.19 1.03 15.75
C LYS A 83 0.72 1.11 16.21
N PRO A 84 0.36 1.85 17.28
CA PRO A 84 -1.04 1.98 17.69
C PRO A 84 -1.92 2.69 16.65
N LEU A 85 -1.37 3.66 15.92
CA LEU A 85 -2.11 4.37 14.87
C LEU A 85 -2.33 3.48 13.65
N PHE A 86 -1.32 2.70 13.27
CA PHE A 86 -1.45 1.67 12.23
C PHE A 86 -2.50 0.62 12.61
N ALA A 87 -2.48 0.13 13.85
CA ALA A 87 -3.47 -0.82 14.32
C ALA A 87 -4.91 -0.26 14.23
N LYS A 88 -5.09 1.03 14.54
CA LYS A 88 -6.40 1.70 14.39
C LYS A 88 -6.80 1.93 12.94
N MET A 89 -5.85 2.33 12.09
CA MET A 89 -6.08 2.45 10.65
C MET A 89 -6.52 1.12 10.06
N ASN A 90 -5.80 0.04 10.37
CA ASN A 90 -6.08 -1.31 9.89
C ASN A 90 -7.42 -1.85 10.40
N TYR A 91 -7.73 -1.62 11.69
CA TYR A 91 -9.03 -1.98 12.25
C TYR A 91 -10.19 -1.37 11.47
N HIS A 92 -10.10 -0.08 11.15
CA HIS A 92 -11.15 0.60 10.38
C HIS A 92 -11.18 0.18 8.92
N PHE A 93 -10.03 -0.12 8.32
CA PHE A 93 -9.94 -0.70 6.97
C PHE A 93 -10.66 -2.06 6.90
N GLU A 94 -10.30 -3.01 7.76
CA GLU A 94 -10.91 -4.36 7.76
C GLU A 94 -12.41 -4.29 8.06
N LYS A 95 -12.81 -3.49 9.05
CA LYS A 95 -14.23 -3.31 9.35
C LYS A 95 -15.00 -2.67 8.19
N GLY A 96 -14.39 -1.74 7.46
CA GLY A 96 -14.99 -1.20 6.24
C GLY A 96 -15.16 -2.29 5.18
N LYS A 97 -14.11 -3.08 4.94
CA LYS A 97 -14.05 -4.16 3.96
C LYS A 97 -15.08 -5.26 4.23
N GLU A 98 -15.29 -5.63 5.48
CA GLU A 98 -16.34 -6.59 5.90
C GLU A 98 -17.76 -6.14 5.52
N ASN A 99 -17.99 -4.83 5.40
CA ASN A 99 -19.29 -4.25 5.05
C ASN A 99 -19.46 -4.02 3.54
N LEU A 100 -18.47 -4.38 2.71
CA LEU A 100 -18.58 -4.31 1.25
C LEU A 100 -19.27 -5.56 0.68
N PRO A 101 -19.98 -5.44 -0.45
CA PRO A 101 -20.38 -6.59 -1.23
C PRO A 101 -19.19 -7.49 -1.60
N LYS A 102 -19.43 -8.80 -1.67
CA LYS A 102 -18.37 -9.80 -1.87
C LYS A 102 -17.58 -9.61 -3.16
N ASP A 103 -18.24 -9.10 -4.20
CA ASP A 103 -17.69 -8.81 -5.51
C ASP A 103 -17.18 -7.37 -5.65
N SER A 104 -17.27 -6.55 -4.59
CA SER A 104 -16.73 -5.19 -4.60
C SER A 104 -15.21 -5.20 -4.74
N ILE A 105 -14.66 -4.19 -5.41
CA ILE A 105 -13.21 -3.93 -5.47
C ILE A 105 -12.82 -2.60 -4.79
N ASP A 106 -13.74 -1.99 -4.04
CA ASP A 106 -13.46 -0.73 -3.35
C ASP A 106 -12.36 -0.89 -2.29
N ASP A 107 -12.25 -2.07 -1.66
CA ASP A 107 -11.19 -2.35 -0.69
C ASP A 107 -9.80 -2.29 -1.32
N ILE A 108 -9.68 -2.57 -2.63
CA ILE A 108 -8.42 -2.47 -3.37
C ILE A 108 -8.02 -0.99 -3.54
N ILE A 109 -8.99 -0.15 -3.88
CA ILE A 109 -8.79 1.31 -3.95
C ILE A 109 -8.42 1.84 -2.57
N TRP A 110 -9.15 1.44 -1.53
CA TRP A 110 -8.86 1.80 -0.15
C TRP A 110 -7.47 1.38 0.28
N TRP A 111 -7.07 0.15 -0.06
CA TRP A 111 -5.76 -0.36 0.28
C TRP A 111 -4.67 0.51 -0.35
N ARG A 112 -4.79 0.83 -1.65
CA ARG A 112 -3.86 1.76 -2.31
C ARG A 112 -3.85 3.10 -1.58
N LEU A 113 -5.02 3.70 -1.38
CA LEU A 113 -5.16 4.99 -0.72
C LEU A 113 -4.69 5.00 0.73
N LEU A 114 -4.51 3.86 1.40
CA LEU A 114 -4.07 3.80 2.80
C LEU A 114 -2.61 3.39 2.94
N TYR A 115 -2.13 2.46 2.12
CA TYR A 115 -0.90 1.71 2.37
C TYR A 115 0.19 1.89 1.30
N ASP A 116 -0.10 2.50 0.15
CA ASP A 116 0.82 2.61 -0.98
C ASP A 116 2.20 3.21 -0.61
N VAL A 117 2.21 4.33 0.08
CA VAL A 117 3.43 5.03 0.53
C VAL A 117 4.16 4.25 1.64
N ILE A 118 3.42 3.53 2.48
CA ILE A 118 3.99 2.82 3.65
C ILE A 118 4.76 1.57 3.19
N TYR A 119 4.19 0.81 2.26
CA TYR A 119 4.83 -0.42 1.77
C TYR A 119 5.73 -0.20 0.55
N GLY A 120 5.80 1.01 0.01
CA GLY A 120 6.72 1.37 -1.07
C GLY A 120 6.18 1.09 -2.48
N LEU A 121 4.86 1.16 -2.66
CA LEU A 121 4.24 1.23 -4.00
C LEU A 121 4.55 2.56 -4.68
N VAL A 122 4.69 3.62 -3.88
CA VAL A 122 5.07 4.98 -4.29
C VAL A 122 6.36 5.37 -3.56
N TYR A 123 7.18 6.22 -4.18
CA TYR A 123 8.41 6.71 -3.57
C TYR A 123 8.15 7.30 -2.17
N ASN A 124 8.99 6.90 -1.22
CA ASN A 124 9.01 7.45 0.13
C ASN A 124 10.44 7.41 0.69
N ASP A 125 10.83 8.46 1.41
CA ASP A 125 12.15 8.57 2.05
C ASP A 125 12.29 7.56 3.21
N ASP A 126 11.19 7.21 3.87
CA ASP A 126 11.19 6.18 4.89
C ASP A 126 10.98 4.79 4.32
N LYS A 127 12.00 3.96 4.54
CA LYS A 127 12.04 2.58 4.08
C LYS A 127 11.66 1.57 5.16
N SER A 128 11.42 1.99 6.40
CA SER A 128 11.26 1.10 7.57
C SER A 128 10.15 0.06 7.42
N MET A 129 9.09 0.37 6.69
CA MET A 129 7.99 -0.55 6.38
C MET A 129 7.89 -0.91 4.89
N GLN A 130 8.84 -0.49 4.06
CA GLN A 130 8.86 -0.89 2.65
C GLN A 130 9.05 -2.41 2.54
N TYR A 131 8.51 -3.01 1.47
CA TYR A 131 8.57 -4.47 1.26
C TYR A 131 10.00 -5.03 1.35
N THR A 132 11.01 -4.25 0.92
CA THR A 132 12.44 -4.58 1.00
C THR A 132 12.97 -4.70 2.43
N ASN A 133 12.31 -4.11 3.43
CA ASN A 133 12.69 -4.17 4.84
C ASN A 133 11.73 -4.97 5.73
N LEU A 134 10.61 -5.45 5.19
CA LEU A 134 9.72 -6.36 5.91
C LEU A 134 10.43 -7.71 6.19
N ASN A 135 10.12 -8.35 7.31
CA ASN A 135 10.53 -9.74 7.54
C ASN A 135 9.84 -10.69 6.53
N SER A 136 10.36 -11.91 6.38
CA SER A 136 9.87 -12.86 5.36
C SER A 136 8.39 -13.22 5.50
N GLU A 137 7.88 -13.33 6.72
CA GLU A 137 6.47 -13.64 6.99
C GLU A 137 5.55 -12.50 6.53
N LYS A 138 5.85 -11.26 6.94
CA LYS A 138 5.07 -10.08 6.53
C LYS A 138 5.17 -9.81 5.04
N LEU A 139 6.36 -10.01 4.45
CA LEU A 139 6.54 -9.90 3.00
C LEU A 139 5.67 -10.92 2.27
N GLN A 140 5.60 -12.17 2.76
CA GLN A 140 4.76 -13.20 2.15
C GLN A 140 3.28 -12.84 2.21
N ILE A 141 2.79 -12.40 3.38
CA ILE A 141 1.39 -11.97 3.54
C ILE A 141 1.06 -10.85 2.56
N LEU A 142 1.93 -9.83 2.45
CA LEU A 142 1.75 -8.72 1.54
C LEU A 142 1.74 -9.17 0.07
N ILE A 143 2.63 -10.08 -0.32
CA ILE A 143 2.67 -10.65 -1.68
C ILE A 143 1.34 -11.35 -2.00
N ASP A 144 0.82 -12.17 -1.08
CA ASP A 144 -0.42 -12.92 -1.30
C ASP A 144 -1.64 -11.99 -1.35
N GLU A 145 -1.70 -10.97 -0.50
CA GLU A 145 -2.74 -9.93 -0.56
C GLU A 145 -2.74 -9.20 -1.92
N ILE A 146 -1.57 -8.78 -2.41
CA ILE A 146 -1.44 -8.08 -3.69
C ILE A 146 -1.85 -9.00 -4.86
N TYR A 147 -1.45 -10.27 -4.81
CA TYR A 147 -1.85 -11.25 -5.81
C TYR A 147 -3.38 -11.41 -5.89
N GLU A 148 -4.04 -11.53 -4.75
CA GLU A 148 -5.51 -11.61 -4.67
C GLU A 148 -6.19 -10.32 -5.17
N MET A 149 -5.63 -9.15 -4.86
CA MET A 149 -6.12 -7.87 -5.38
C MET A 149 -6.03 -7.80 -6.91
N ILE A 150 -4.90 -8.18 -7.50
CA ILE A 150 -4.72 -8.23 -8.97
C ILE A 150 -5.77 -9.16 -9.60
N GLY A 151 -6.04 -10.32 -9.00
CA GLY A 151 -7.01 -11.28 -9.50
C GLY A 151 -8.46 -10.83 -9.41
N ARG A 152 -8.81 -9.99 -8.42
CA ARG A 152 -10.18 -9.48 -8.23
C ARG A 152 -10.50 -8.27 -9.11
N LEU A 153 -9.52 -7.40 -9.37
CA LEU A 153 -9.70 -6.19 -10.16
C LEU A 153 -10.48 -6.40 -11.48
N PRO A 154 -10.10 -7.32 -12.39
CA PRO A 154 -10.79 -7.46 -13.67
C PRO A 154 -12.24 -7.94 -13.56
N TYR A 155 -12.67 -8.52 -12.42
CA TYR A 155 -13.98 -9.15 -12.29
C TYR A 155 -14.92 -8.48 -11.29
N GLY A 156 -14.42 -7.61 -10.42
CA GLY A 156 -15.24 -6.98 -9.38
C GLY A 156 -15.91 -5.67 -9.79
N ASN A 157 -16.78 -5.17 -8.92
CA ASN A 157 -17.58 -3.97 -9.15
C ASN A 157 -17.17 -2.82 -8.21
N LEU A 158 -17.21 -1.59 -8.71
CA LEU A 158 -17.08 -0.41 -7.86
C LEU A 158 -18.44 -0.07 -7.26
N GLU A 159 -18.47 -0.01 -5.94
CA GLU A 159 -19.71 0.22 -5.19
C GLU A 159 -19.79 1.66 -4.68
N ASN A 160 -18.66 2.13 -4.15
CA ASN A 160 -18.54 3.42 -3.51
C ASN A 160 -17.70 4.39 -4.33
N PHE A 161 -16.84 4.02 -5.29
CA PHE A 161 -16.05 5.02 -6.05
C PHE A 161 -16.52 5.25 -7.49
N GLN A 162 -16.36 6.49 -7.96
CA GLN A 162 -16.55 6.86 -9.37
C GLN A 162 -15.27 6.78 -10.23
N MET A 163 -14.12 6.39 -9.67
CA MET A 163 -12.82 6.37 -10.36
C MET A 163 -12.61 5.13 -11.26
N GLN A 164 -13.40 5.00 -12.33
CA GLN A 164 -13.20 3.92 -13.31
C GLN A 164 -11.92 4.10 -14.14
N ASP A 165 -11.55 5.34 -14.46
CA ASP A 165 -10.48 5.65 -15.42
C ASP A 165 -9.08 5.26 -14.94
N SER A 166 -8.90 5.15 -13.61
CA SER A 166 -7.63 4.83 -12.96
C SER A 166 -7.44 3.35 -12.66
N LEU A 167 -8.44 2.49 -12.92
CA LEU A 167 -8.38 1.06 -12.58
C LEU A 167 -7.25 0.33 -13.31
N LEU A 168 -6.99 0.67 -14.57
CA LEU A 168 -5.84 0.11 -15.31
C LEU A 168 -4.50 0.49 -14.70
N GLU A 169 -4.37 1.73 -14.24
CA GLU A 169 -3.14 2.20 -13.59
C GLU A 169 -2.93 1.52 -12.24
N ILE A 170 -4.00 1.38 -11.45
CA ILE A 170 -3.98 0.62 -10.19
C ILE A 170 -3.49 -0.80 -10.47
N MET A 171 -4.05 -1.45 -11.48
CA MET A 171 -3.71 -2.83 -11.82
C MET A 171 -2.25 -2.99 -12.24
N LEU A 172 -1.73 -2.05 -13.04
CA LEU A 172 -0.31 -2.03 -13.41
C LEU A 172 0.59 -1.84 -12.19
N ASN A 173 0.30 -0.85 -11.35
CA ASN A 173 1.10 -0.54 -10.16
C ASN A 173 1.14 -1.73 -9.18
N LEU A 174 0.01 -2.39 -8.95
CA LEU A 174 -0.05 -3.59 -8.11
C LEU A 174 0.73 -4.75 -8.72
N SER A 175 0.65 -4.94 -10.03
CA SER A 175 1.39 -6.00 -10.72
C SER A 175 2.90 -5.77 -10.68
N ASP A 176 3.36 -4.54 -10.92
CA ASP A 176 4.77 -4.17 -10.78
C ASP A 176 5.26 -4.40 -9.35
N PHE A 177 4.45 -4.01 -8.36
CA PHE A 177 4.77 -4.25 -6.97
C PHE A 177 4.87 -5.74 -6.64
N TYR A 178 3.91 -6.56 -7.09
CA TYR A 178 3.96 -8.02 -6.89
C TYR A 178 5.27 -8.61 -7.41
N PHE A 179 5.65 -8.27 -8.64
CA PHE A 179 6.88 -8.79 -9.23
C PHE A 179 8.11 -8.33 -8.46
N ASN A 180 8.20 -7.05 -8.11
CA ASN A 180 9.34 -6.54 -7.33
C ASN A 180 9.45 -7.18 -5.95
N ALA A 181 8.32 -7.35 -5.24
CA ALA A 181 8.28 -8.02 -3.95
C ALA A 181 8.65 -9.50 -4.05
N MET A 182 8.20 -10.19 -5.10
CA MET A 182 8.62 -11.58 -5.38
C MET A 182 10.10 -11.67 -5.69
N PHE A 183 10.64 -10.78 -6.53
CA PHE A 183 12.06 -10.76 -6.85
C PHE A 183 12.90 -10.53 -5.60
N GLU A 184 12.53 -9.57 -4.76
CA GLU A 184 13.15 -9.33 -3.45
C GLU A 184 13.12 -10.59 -2.57
N LYS A 185 11.97 -11.30 -2.51
CA LYS A 185 11.85 -12.56 -1.77
C LYS A 185 12.87 -13.61 -2.23
N TYR A 186 13.05 -13.77 -3.54
CA TYR A 186 14.06 -14.70 -4.09
C TYR A 186 15.48 -14.19 -3.86
N GLU A 187 15.71 -12.89 -3.99
CA GLU A 187 17.04 -12.28 -3.82
C GLU A 187 17.58 -12.46 -2.40
N ARG A 188 16.70 -12.47 -1.39
CA ARG A 188 17.07 -12.77 0.01
C ARG A 188 17.58 -14.20 0.23
N SER A 189 17.27 -15.13 -0.68
CA SER A 189 17.77 -16.50 -0.63
C SER A 189 19.12 -16.70 -1.32
N CYS A 190 19.63 -15.67 -1.99
CA CYS A 190 20.92 -15.70 -2.65
C CYS A 190 22.07 -15.79 -1.64
N ILE A 191 22.98 -16.75 -1.84
CA ILE A 191 24.21 -16.90 -1.04
C ILE A 191 25.27 -15.88 -1.48
N ASP A 192 25.39 -15.63 -2.80
CA ASP A 192 26.23 -14.59 -3.38
C ASP A 192 25.36 -13.64 -4.23
N LYS A 193 25.34 -12.36 -3.86
CA LYS A 193 24.55 -11.34 -4.56
C LYS A 193 25.13 -10.92 -5.91
N ASN A 194 26.40 -11.21 -6.19
CA ASN A 194 27.05 -10.81 -7.44
C ASN A 194 26.74 -11.74 -8.61
N ASP A 195 26.22 -12.96 -8.36
CA ASP A 195 25.86 -13.95 -9.38
C ASP A 195 24.37 -14.38 -9.30
N CYS A 196 23.58 -13.69 -8.48
CA CYS A 196 22.21 -14.08 -8.17
C CYS A 196 21.24 -12.93 -8.42
N SER A 197 20.25 -13.17 -9.27
CA SER A 197 19.16 -12.22 -9.55
C SER A 197 17.85 -12.83 -9.08
N GLY A 198 17.18 -12.17 -8.12
CA GLY A 198 15.87 -12.61 -7.64
C GLY A 198 14.84 -12.72 -8.78
N LYS A 199 14.93 -11.84 -9.78
CA LYS A 199 14.15 -11.92 -11.02
C LYS A 199 14.39 -13.24 -11.75
N LYS A 200 15.64 -13.60 -12.04
CA LYS A 200 15.98 -14.86 -12.71
C LYS A 200 15.48 -16.08 -11.93
N LEU A 201 15.71 -16.10 -10.62
CA LEU A 201 15.27 -17.20 -9.75
C LEU A 201 13.75 -17.36 -9.72
N TYR A 202 13.01 -16.24 -9.63
CA TYR A 202 11.54 -16.27 -9.67
C TYR A 202 11.01 -16.99 -10.91
N TYR A 203 11.59 -16.69 -12.07
CA TYR A 203 11.16 -17.24 -13.36
C TYR A 203 11.58 -18.70 -13.58
N LEU A 204 12.69 -19.13 -12.97
CA LEU A 204 13.12 -20.52 -12.95
C LEU A 204 12.28 -21.40 -12.01
N ASP A 205 11.62 -20.80 -11.01
CA ASP A 205 10.76 -21.55 -10.09
C ASP A 205 9.46 -21.98 -10.78
N LYS A 206 9.37 -23.27 -11.12
CA LYS A 206 8.20 -23.88 -11.75
C LYS A 206 6.92 -23.70 -10.93
N ASN A 207 7.01 -23.55 -9.60
CA ASN A 207 5.84 -23.30 -8.76
C ASN A 207 5.21 -21.93 -9.01
N ASN A 208 5.99 -20.96 -9.50
CA ASN A 208 5.48 -19.63 -9.86
C ASN A 208 4.94 -19.55 -11.27
N SER A 209 5.24 -20.53 -12.14
CA SER A 209 4.80 -20.51 -13.54
C SER A 209 3.30 -20.31 -13.68
N HIS A 210 2.52 -21.00 -12.83
CA HIS A 210 1.06 -20.86 -12.79
C HIS A 210 0.60 -19.48 -12.29
N LYS A 211 1.21 -18.94 -11.23
CA LYS A 211 0.89 -17.60 -10.71
C LYS A 211 1.22 -16.52 -11.74
N HIS A 212 2.36 -16.65 -12.42
CA HIS A 212 2.80 -15.75 -13.48
C HIS A 212 1.82 -15.71 -14.66
N GLU A 213 1.38 -16.89 -15.11
CA GLU A 213 0.39 -17.02 -16.18
C GLU A 213 -0.98 -16.45 -15.77
N LYS A 214 -1.40 -16.67 -14.52
CA LYS A 214 -2.62 -16.06 -14.01
C LYS A 214 -2.56 -14.53 -14.00
N ILE A 215 -1.45 -13.94 -13.55
CA ILE A 215 -1.29 -12.47 -13.58
C ILE A 215 -1.39 -11.94 -15.01
N TYR A 216 -0.79 -12.63 -15.98
CA TYR A 216 -0.96 -12.28 -17.39
C TYR A 216 -2.45 -12.25 -17.80
N ILE A 217 -3.19 -13.31 -17.47
CA ILE A 217 -4.62 -13.43 -17.80
C ILE A 217 -5.41 -12.31 -17.13
N TYR A 218 -5.21 -12.09 -15.84
CA TYR A 218 -5.88 -11.02 -15.10
C TYR A 218 -5.63 -9.66 -15.76
N LEU A 219 -4.37 -9.36 -16.08
CA LEU A 219 -4.01 -8.12 -16.75
C LEU A 219 -4.73 -8.00 -18.10
N LYS A 220 -4.69 -9.04 -18.92
CA LYS A 220 -5.38 -9.03 -20.21
C LYS A 220 -6.88 -8.75 -20.05
N ASP A 221 -7.56 -9.46 -19.15
CA ASP A 221 -8.99 -9.31 -18.90
C ASP A 221 -9.32 -7.90 -18.36
N GLY A 222 -8.47 -7.35 -17.49
CA GLY A 222 -8.62 -6.00 -16.96
C GLY A 222 -8.43 -4.93 -18.02
N TYR A 223 -7.44 -5.11 -18.91
CA TYR A 223 -7.26 -4.26 -20.08
C TYR A 223 -8.50 -4.25 -20.96
N ASP A 224 -8.97 -5.43 -21.37
CA ASP A 224 -10.13 -5.56 -22.24
C ASP A 224 -11.39 -4.94 -21.61
N ARG A 225 -11.55 -5.07 -20.28
CA ARG A 225 -12.68 -4.49 -19.54
C ARG A 225 -12.62 -2.96 -19.43
N TYR A 226 -11.46 -2.38 -19.14
CA TYR A 226 -11.39 -0.97 -18.71
C TYR A 226 -10.85 -0.01 -19.78
N ILE A 227 -10.20 -0.49 -20.85
CA ILE A 227 -9.51 0.38 -21.81
C ILE A 227 -10.44 1.37 -22.52
N GLN A 228 -11.67 0.96 -22.82
CA GLN A 228 -12.62 1.80 -23.53
C GLN A 228 -13.04 3.04 -22.71
N ASN A 229 -13.04 2.93 -21.38
CA ASN A 229 -13.46 3.99 -20.49
C ASN A 229 -12.30 4.84 -19.95
N SER A 230 -11.04 4.41 -20.12
CA SER A 230 -9.90 5.14 -19.54
C SER A 230 -9.65 6.47 -20.27
N ALA A 231 -9.64 7.60 -19.56
CA ALA A 231 -9.29 8.91 -20.15
C ALA A 231 -7.83 9.02 -20.67
N MET A 232 -6.95 8.09 -20.28
CA MET A 232 -5.53 8.08 -20.67
C MET A 232 -5.19 6.92 -21.63
N GLN A 233 -6.12 6.56 -22.53
CA GLN A 233 -6.03 5.39 -23.41
C GLN A 233 -4.64 5.23 -24.04
N ASN A 234 -4.06 6.28 -24.62
CA ASN A 234 -2.81 6.16 -25.37
C ASN A 234 -1.57 5.91 -24.48
N ILE A 235 -1.44 6.60 -23.35
CA ILE A 235 -0.28 6.47 -22.45
C ILE A 235 -0.36 5.17 -21.67
N ILE A 236 -1.53 4.87 -21.10
CA ILE A 236 -1.74 3.66 -20.30
C ILE A 236 -1.65 2.43 -21.20
N LYS A 237 -2.20 2.45 -22.41
CA LYS A 237 -2.10 1.33 -23.37
C LYS A 237 -0.66 0.96 -23.70
N SER A 238 0.21 1.95 -23.93
CA SER A 238 1.62 1.67 -24.23
C SER A 238 2.31 0.94 -23.06
N LYS A 239 2.16 1.48 -21.84
CA LYS A 239 2.71 0.85 -20.62
C LYS A 239 2.13 -0.55 -20.38
N TYR A 240 0.83 -0.71 -20.61
CA TYR A 240 0.14 -1.99 -20.42
C TYR A 240 0.61 -3.05 -21.41
N ASN A 241 0.68 -2.69 -22.69
CA ASN A 241 1.18 -3.60 -23.73
C ASN A 241 2.63 -3.97 -23.48
N GLN A 242 3.47 -3.02 -23.07
CA GLN A 242 4.84 -3.29 -22.66
C GLN A 242 4.88 -4.30 -21.51
N LYS A 243 4.04 -4.11 -20.48
CA LYS A 243 3.99 -5.03 -19.35
C LYS A 243 3.57 -6.44 -19.75
N LEU A 244 2.53 -6.57 -20.59
CA LEU A 244 2.09 -7.86 -21.12
C LEU A 244 3.21 -8.54 -21.93
N LEU A 245 3.94 -7.78 -22.76
CA LEU A 245 5.08 -8.30 -23.52
C LEU A 245 6.23 -8.75 -22.61
N GLU A 246 6.57 -7.99 -21.57
CA GLU A 246 7.59 -8.38 -20.59
C GLU A 246 7.27 -9.71 -19.91
N ILE A 247 6.02 -9.88 -19.50
CA ILE A 247 5.50 -11.10 -18.87
C ILE A 247 5.57 -12.30 -19.83
N ILE A 248 5.24 -12.10 -21.12
CA ILE A 248 5.32 -13.17 -22.13
C ILE A 248 6.77 -13.52 -22.46
N ASN A 249 7.59 -12.53 -22.82
CA ASN A 249 8.93 -12.74 -23.38
C ASN A 249 9.88 -13.42 -22.39
N PHE A 250 9.71 -13.18 -21.09
CA PHE A 250 10.56 -13.81 -20.09
C PHE A 250 10.33 -15.34 -20.00
N LYS A 251 9.09 -15.81 -20.19
CA LYS A 251 8.75 -17.25 -20.26
C LYS A 251 9.42 -17.92 -21.47
N PHE A 252 9.47 -17.23 -22.62
CA PHE A 252 10.05 -17.77 -23.85
C PHE A 252 11.59 -17.86 -23.84
N ASN A 253 12.29 -16.85 -23.32
CA ASN A 253 13.75 -16.83 -23.31
C ASN A 253 14.38 -17.87 -22.36
N GLU A 254 13.73 -18.18 -21.24
CA GLU A 254 14.19 -19.23 -20.30
C GLU A 254 13.95 -20.64 -20.88
N THR A 255 12.80 -20.87 -21.54
CA THR A 255 12.49 -22.17 -22.18
C THR A 255 13.51 -22.55 -23.27
N GLN A 256 14.06 -21.56 -23.99
CA GLN A 256 15.12 -21.76 -24.98
C GLN A 256 16.48 -22.03 -24.34
N ASN A 257 16.82 -21.32 -23.25
CA ASN A 257 18.07 -21.51 -22.53
C ASN A 257 18.15 -22.86 -21.79
N GLU A 258 17.03 -23.41 -21.32
CA GLU A 258 17.00 -24.78 -20.76
C GLU A 258 17.15 -25.87 -21.82
N ARG A 259 16.64 -25.66 -23.05
CA ARG A 259 16.83 -26.61 -24.16
C ARG A 259 18.28 -26.66 -24.62
N ASN A 260 18.91 -25.50 -24.78
CA ASN A 260 20.30 -25.39 -25.23
C ASN A 260 21.34 -25.88 -24.19
N LYS A 261 20.95 -26.13 -22.93
CA LYS A 261 21.82 -26.74 -21.90
C LYS A 261 21.71 -28.26 -21.83
N ASN A 262 20.70 -28.84 -22.47
CA ASN A 262 20.44 -30.28 -22.50
C ASN A 262 20.75 -30.91 -23.88
N GLU A 263 21.35 -30.14 -24.79
CA GLU A 263 22.00 -30.56 -26.04
C GLU A 263 23.52 -30.48 -25.88
#